data_AF-A0AAE7E196-F1
#
_entry.id   AF-A0AAE7E196-F1
#
_cell.length_a   1.000
_cell.length_b   1.000
_cell.length_c   1.000
_cell.angle_alpha   90.00
_cell.angle_beta   90.00
_cell.angle_gamma   90.00
#
_symmetry.space_group_name_H-M   'P 1'
#
loop_
_entity.id
_entity.type
_entity.pdbx_description
1 polymer ?
#
loop_
_entity_poly.entity_id
_entity_poly.type
_entity_poly.pdbx_seq_one_letter_code
_entity_poly.pdbx_strand_id
1 'polypeptide(L)'
;MNLKTEANLLKISIFSTIVLAIIGIIFGLLASSSTIIFDSIYGLIDAVMTTLALIVAKLIINSTSKDFVNSRLEKHFTMGFWHLEPIVLGVNGILLISAATYAFINAIDSFLLGGREILFGYAIIITLISIVIELSLGFYIKKANKTINSEFLTLDSISWLISASMSFGYLIAFGFGYFAMNTNLQWITPYIDPTILIIVTILVIPMPLKTVKKALADILLVTPSELKSHVDKVAQNIVNKYGFNSFRAYVARVGRGRQIELYFIVPKSWPPKKLEEWDLLRDEIEKELGKEDPDLWLTIVFTTDFEWAE
;
A
#
# COMPACT_ATOMS: atom_id res chain seq x y z
N MET A 1 1.74 -29.70 10.03
CA MET A 1 1.69 -28.30 9.57
C MET A 1 0.48 -28.16 8.66
N ASN A 2 -0.61 -27.51 9.10
CA ASN A 2 -1.83 -27.42 8.30
C ASN A 2 -1.57 -26.46 7.12
N LEU A 3 -1.42 -27.02 5.92
CA LEU A 3 -1.01 -26.31 4.69
C LEU A 3 -2.08 -25.37 4.11
N LYS A 4 -3.19 -25.13 4.81
CA LYS A 4 -4.36 -24.36 4.33
C LYS A 4 -4.78 -23.25 5.29
N THR A 5 -3.82 -22.52 5.84
CA THR A 5 -4.12 -21.25 6.50
C THR A 5 -3.64 -20.10 5.61
N GLU A 6 -4.39 -19.01 5.60
CA GLU A 6 -4.06 -17.78 4.86
C GLU A 6 -2.61 -17.33 5.10
N ALA A 7 -2.21 -17.26 6.37
CA ALA A 7 -0.86 -16.86 6.75
C ALA A 7 0.24 -17.77 6.19
N ASN A 8 -0.02 -19.08 6.04
CA ASN A 8 0.97 -20.00 5.47
C ASN A 8 1.11 -19.80 3.96
N LEU A 9 0.00 -19.56 3.24
CA LEU A 9 0.03 -19.28 1.80
C LEU A 9 0.74 -17.96 1.50
N LEU A 10 0.47 -16.90 2.28
CA LEU A 10 1.17 -15.62 2.15
C LEU A 10 2.68 -15.76 2.42
N LYS A 11 3.07 -16.56 3.42
CA LYS A 11 4.51 -16.85 3.65
C LYS A 11 5.16 -17.57 2.48
N ILE A 12 4.47 -18.54 1.88
CA ILE A 12 4.96 -19.24 0.68
C ILE A 12 5.09 -18.25 -0.48
N SER A 13 4.11 -17.37 -0.69
CA SER A 13 4.15 -16.31 -1.72
C SER A 13 5.37 -15.40 -1.54
N ILE A 14 5.56 -14.85 -0.32
CA ILE A 14 6.70 -13.97 0.00
C ILE A 14 8.03 -14.70 -0.22
N PHE A 15 8.17 -15.93 0.29
CA PHE A 15 9.38 -16.73 0.12
C PHE A 15 9.68 -16.99 -1.36
N SER A 16 8.66 -17.36 -2.14
CA SER A 16 8.80 -17.63 -3.56
C SER A 16 9.21 -16.38 -4.34
N THR A 17 8.65 -15.22 -3.97
CA THR A 17 9.01 -13.93 -4.58
C THR A 17 10.48 -13.59 -4.33
N ILE A 18 10.97 -13.76 -3.09
CA ILE A 18 12.38 -13.50 -2.75
C ILE A 18 13.31 -14.46 -3.52
N VAL A 19 12.98 -15.75 -3.57
CA VAL A 19 13.78 -16.74 -4.29
C VAL A 19 13.81 -16.44 -5.79
N LEU A 20 12.65 -16.16 -6.40
CA LEU A 20 12.57 -15.79 -7.81
C LEU A 20 13.36 -14.52 -8.10
N ALA A 21 13.27 -13.50 -7.25
CA ALA A 21 14.04 -12.26 -7.41
C ALA A 21 15.55 -12.50 -7.36
N ILE A 22 16.04 -13.33 -6.44
CA ILE A 22 17.48 -13.65 -6.36
C ILE A 22 17.93 -14.40 -7.63
N ILE A 23 17.17 -15.41 -8.06
CA ILE A 23 17.48 -16.16 -9.28
C ILE A 23 17.43 -15.23 -10.49
N GLY A 24 16.42 -14.36 -10.58
CA GLY A 24 16.23 -13.40 -11.65
C GLY A 24 17.36 -12.38 -11.72
N ILE A 25 17.88 -11.88 -10.59
CA ILE A 25 19.08 -11.02 -10.57
C ILE A 25 20.29 -11.77 -11.11
N ILE A 26 20.54 -13.00 -10.65
CA ILE A 26 21.68 -13.81 -11.11
C ILE A 26 21.60 -14.04 -12.62
N PHE A 27 20.46 -14.51 -13.12
CA PHE A 27 20.27 -14.78 -14.54
C PHE A 27 20.19 -13.51 -15.38
N GLY A 28 19.67 -12.41 -14.85
CA GLY A 28 19.66 -11.11 -15.51
C GLY A 28 21.09 -10.59 -15.73
N LEU A 29 21.97 -10.75 -14.74
CA LEU A 29 23.40 -10.45 -14.86
C LEU A 29 24.09 -11.37 -15.89
N LEU A 30 23.83 -12.67 -15.83
CA LEU A 30 24.36 -13.63 -16.82
C LEU A 30 23.87 -13.32 -18.23
N ALA A 31 22.60 -12.94 -18.38
CA ALA A 31 22.00 -12.57 -19.65
C ALA A 31 22.41 -11.16 -20.12
N SER A 32 23.01 -10.35 -19.26
CA SER A 32 23.19 -8.90 -19.48
C SER A 32 21.87 -8.17 -19.79
N SER A 33 20.75 -8.61 -19.20
CA SER A 33 19.43 -7.99 -19.39
C SER A 33 19.09 -7.04 -18.25
N SER A 34 18.95 -5.76 -18.56
CA SER A 34 18.54 -4.75 -17.58
C SER A 34 17.06 -4.89 -17.22
N THR A 35 16.22 -5.38 -18.15
CA THR A 35 14.81 -5.67 -17.88
C THR A 35 14.64 -6.72 -16.80
N ILE A 36 15.32 -7.86 -16.93
CA ILE A 36 15.21 -8.97 -15.97
C ILE A 36 15.76 -8.55 -14.60
N ILE A 37 16.88 -7.84 -14.58
CA ILE A 37 17.45 -7.30 -13.34
C ILE A 37 16.48 -6.33 -12.67
N PHE A 38 15.91 -5.40 -13.44
CA PHE A 38 14.93 -4.44 -12.94
C PHE A 38 13.71 -5.13 -12.35
N ASP A 39 13.09 -6.05 -13.10
CA ASP A 39 11.89 -6.78 -12.68
C ASP A 39 12.13 -7.52 -11.35
N SER A 40 13.30 -8.15 -11.24
CA SER A 40 13.71 -8.90 -10.05
C SER A 40 13.97 -7.98 -8.84
N ILE A 41 14.67 -6.86 -9.03
CA ILE A 41 14.92 -5.88 -7.95
C ILE A 41 13.61 -5.21 -7.53
N TYR A 42 12.76 -4.85 -8.48
CA TYR A 42 11.47 -4.23 -8.24
C TYR A 42 10.58 -5.17 -7.41
N GLY A 43 10.48 -6.44 -7.81
CA GLY A 43 9.77 -7.46 -7.05
C GLY A 43 10.35 -7.72 -5.65
N LEU A 44 11.69 -7.67 -5.49
CA LEU A 44 12.33 -7.81 -4.19
C LEU A 44 11.99 -6.66 -3.24
N ILE A 45 12.07 -5.41 -3.73
CA ILE A 45 11.71 -4.22 -2.96
C ILE A 45 10.25 -4.34 -2.50
N ASP A 46 9.34 -4.65 -3.44
CA ASP A 46 7.92 -4.76 -3.13
C ASP A 46 7.62 -5.88 -2.12
N ALA A 47 8.29 -7.04 -2.23
CA ALA A 47 8.15 -8.15 -1.28
C ALA A 47 8.63 -7.78 0.14
N VAL A 48 9.78 -7.13 0.25
CA VAL A 48 10.32 -6.67 1.54
C VAL A 48 9.40 -5.64 2.17
N MET A 49 8.95 -4.66 1.40
CA MET A 49 8.08 -3.60 1.88
C MET A 49 6.67 -4.09 2.24
N THR A 50 6.13 -5.04 1.48
CA THR A 50 4.87 -5.72 1.81
C THR A 50 5.02 -6.51 3.11
N THR A 51 6.15 -7.19 3.32
CA THR A 51 6.43 -7.88 4.59
C THR A 51 6.48 -6.90 5.76
N LEU A 52 7.13 -5.74 5.59
CA LEU A 52 7.18 -4.69 6.60
C LEU A 52 5.77 -4.13 6.89
N ALA A 53 4.97 -3.88 5.86
CA ALA A 53 3.59 -3.42 6.00
C ALA A 53 2.73 -4.42 6.79
N LEU A 54 2.91 -5.73 6.54
CA LEU A 54 2.22 -6.78 7.31
C LEU A 54 2.66 -6.81 8.78
N ILE A 55 3.95 -6.60 9.07
CA ILE A 55 4.45 -6.51 10.45
C ILE A 55 3.81 -5.31 11.15
N VAL A 56 3.75 -4.15 10.49
CA VAL A 56 3.10 -2.95 11.03
C VAL A 56 1.61 -3.15 11.23
N ALA A 57 0.90 -3.75 10.27
CA ALA A 57 -0.52 -4.05 10.42
C ALA A 57 -0.79 -4.97 11.63
N LYS A 58 0.05 -6.00 11.81
CA LYS A 58 -0.04 -6.89 12.97
C LYS A 58 0.27 -6.16 14.28
N LEU A 59 1.21 -5.23 14.29
CA LEU A 59 1.51 -4.39 15.45
C LEU A 59 0.30 -3.53 15.84
N ILE A 60 -0.37 -2.91 14.86
CA ILE A 60 -1.58 -2.09 15.08
C ILE A 60 -2.71 -2.94 15.70
N ILE A 61 -3.00 -4.11 15.12
CA ILE A 61 -4.06 -5.02 15.63
C ILE A 61 -3.72 -5.53 17.03
N ASN A 62 -2.46 -5.88 17.29
CA ASN A 62 -2.05 -6.32 18.61
C ASN A 62 -2.16 -5.18 19.63
N SER A 63 -1.82 -3.94 19.26
CA SER A 63 -1.90 -2.79 20.17
C SER A 63 -3.32 -2.39 20.57
N THR A 64 -4.33 -2.77 19.78
CA THR A 64 -5.76 -2.59 20.10
C THR A 64 -6.36 -3.77 20.88
N SER A 65 -5.62 -4.87 21.05
CA SER A 65 -6.07 -6.04 21.82
C SER A 65 -5.74 -5.89 23.31
N LYS A 66 -6.69 -6.24 24.20
CA LYS A 66 -6.57 -6.13 25.68
C LYS A 66 -5.34 -6.85 26.27
N ASP A 67 -4.71 -7.77 25.55
CA ASP A 67 -3.52 -8.51 25.98
C ASP A 67 -2.20 -7.73 25.81
N PHE A 68 -2.19 -6.58 25.12
CA PHE A 68 -0.99 -5.75 24.91
C PHE A 68 -0.67 -4.81 26.08
N VAL A 69 -1.54 -4.78 27.10
CA VAL A 69 -1.53 -3.90 28.30
C VAL A 69 -0.29 -4.08 29.20
N ASN A 70 0.70 -4.88 28.81
CA ASN A 70 1.93 -5.14 29.58
C ASN A 70 3.24 -4.90 28.82
N SER A 71 3.24 -4.27 27.63
CA SER A 71 4.47 -4.05 26.87
C SER A 71 5.17 -2.72 27.20
N ARG A 72 6.51 -2.70 27.25
CA ARG A 72 7.32 -1.45 27.43
C ARG A 72 7.06 -0.39 26.35
N LEU A 73 6.48 -0.76 25.22
CA LEU A 73 6.22 0.12 24.08
C LEU A 73 5.02 1.05 24.33
N GLU A 74 4.02 0.62 25.12
CA GLU A 74 2.86 1.46 25.49
C GLU A 74 3.29 2.75 26.19
N LYS A 75 4.31 2.67 27.07
CA LYS A 75 4.83 3.82 27.82
C LYS A 75 5.32 4.97 26.94
N HIS A 76 5.67 4.68 25.68
CA HIS A 76 6.20 5.68 24.75
C HIS A 76 5.24 5.98 23.60
N PHE A 77 4.21 5.16 23.36
CA PHE A 77 3.25 5.29 22.26
C PHE A 77 1.81 5.17 22.76
N THR A 78 1.35 6.21 23.46
CA THR A 78 0.01 6.28 24.07
C THR A 78 -1.13 6.46 23.06
N MET A 79 -0.82 6.91 21.84
CA MET A 79 -1.78 7.09 20.74
C MET A 79 -1.84 5.89 19.77
N GLY A 80 -1.18 4.78 20.10
CA GLY A 80 -1.08 3.60 19.24
C GLY A 80 -0.12 3.76 18.04
N PHE A 81 -0.21 2.86 17.06
CA PHE A 81 0.78 2.70 15.98
C PHE A 81 0.26 3.01 14.57
N TRP A 82 -0.93 3.60 14.46
CA TRP A 82 -1.62 3.92 13.20
C TRP A 82 -0.77 4.75 12.23
N HIS A 83 0.05 5.66 12.76
CA HIS A 83 0.96 6.53 12.00
C HIS A 83 2.06 5.77 11.24
N LEU A 84 2.39 4.53 11.64
CA LEU A 84 3.39 3.73 10.95
C LEU A 84 2.89 3.22 9.58
N GLU A 85 1.59 2.99 9.43
CA GLU A 85 0.99 2.50 8.18
C GLU A 85 1.25 3.44 6.99
N PRO A 86 0.89 4.75 7.04
CA PRO A 86 1.18 5.66 5.94
C PRO A 86 2.68 5.87 5.73
N ILE A 87 3.52 5.81 6.77
CA ILE A 87 4.98 5.92 6.63
C ILE A 87 5.53 4.77 5.79
N VAL A 88 5.19 3.52 6.11
CA VAL A 88 5.66 2.35 5.37
C VAL A 88 5.16 2.37 3.93
N LEU A 89 3.90 2.72 3.71
CA LEU A 89 3.31 2.84 2.37
C LEU A 89 3.98 3.96 1.54
N GLY A 90 4.27 5.11 2.17
CA GLY A 90 4.96 6.22 1.55
C GLY A 90 6.39 5.85 1.14
N VAL A 91 7.15 5.23 2.05
CA VAL A 91 8.50 4.74 1.77
C VAL A 91 8.49 3.70 0.66
N ASN A 92 7.56 2.74 0.68
CA ASN A 92 7.45 1.74 -0.39
C ASN A 92 7.26 2.40 -1.74
N GLY A 93 6.26 3.28 -1.84
CA GLY A 93 5.97 3.97 -3.09
C GLY A 93 7.14 4.83 -3.58
N ILE A 94 7.84 5.54 -2.70
CA ILE A 94 9.03 6.33 -3.06
C ILE A 94 10.17 5.43 -3.56
N LEU A 95 10.44 4.31 -2.90
CA LEU A 95 11.47 3.36 -3.34
C LEU A 95 11.14 2.78 -4.72
N LEU A 96 9.90 2.35 -4.95
CA LEU A 96 9.48 1.80 -6.24
C LEU A 96 9.54 2.83 -7.37
N ILE A 97 9.09 4.08 -7.13
CA ILE A 97 9.22 5.18 -8.10
C ILE A 97 10.69 5.46 -8.40
N SER A 98 11.53 5.51 -7.37
CA SER A 98 12.95 5.83 -7.52
C SER A 98 13.67 4.76 -8.32
N ALA A 99 13.44 3.48 -7.99
CA ALA A 99 14.01 2.34 -8.72
C ALA A 99 13.55 2.33 -10.19
N ALA A 100 12.26 2.54 -10.45
CA ALA A 100 11.72 2.58 -11.80
C ALA A 100 12.22 3.79 -12.61
N THR A 101 12.35 4.96 -11.98
CA THR A 101 12.91 6.17 -12.62
C THR A 101 14.39 5.98 -12.94
N TYR A 102 15.16 5.41 -12.02
CA TYR A 102 16.57 5.08 -12.27
C TYR A 102 16.71 4.09 -13.44
N ALA A 103 15.90 3.04 -13.46
CA ALA A 103 15.92 2.05 -14.53
C ALA A 103 15.49 2.66 -15.88
N PHE A 104 14.48 3.55 -15.88
CA PHE A 104 14.04 4.28 -17.06
C PHE A 104 15.16 5.14 -17.65
N ILE A 105 15.85 5.93 -16.82
CA ILE A 105 16.99 6.77 -17.26
C ILE A 105 18.08 5.90 -17.87
N ASN A 106 18.47 4.81 -17.20
CA ASN A 106 19.46 3.86 -17.72
C ASN A 106 19.02 3.18 -19.03
N ALA A 107 17.71 2.92 -19.18
CA ALA A 107 17.17 2.32 -20.40
C ALA A 107 17.23 3.31 -21.57
N ILE A 108 16.91 4.59 -21.34
CA ILE A 108 17.05 5.66 -22.33
C ILE A 108 18.52 5.84 -22.72
N ASP A 109 19.44 5.90 -21.75
CA ASP A 109 20.88 6.00 -22.02
C ASP A 109 21.37 4.80 -22.84
N SER A 110 21.00 3.59 -22.44
CA SER A 110 21.36 2.37 -23.17
C SER A 110 20.78 2.37 -24.59
N PHE A 111 19.56 2.87 -24.78
CA PHE A 111 18.94 2.98 -26.10
C PHE A 111 19.68 3.98 -26.99
N LEU A 112 20.05 5.15 -26.45
CA LEU A 112 20.76 6.20 -27.20
C LEU A 112 22.20 5.83 -27.55
N LEU A 113 22.87 5.01 -26.72
CA LEU A 113 24.25 4.56 -26.93
C LEU A 113 24.40 3.35 -27.87
N GLY A 114 23.35 3.00 -28.61
CA GLY A 114 23.37 1.91 -29.60
C GLY A 114 22.81 0.58 -29.10
N GLY A 115 22.12 0.58 -27.95
CA GLY A 115 21.52 -0.61 -27.35
C GLY A 115 22.49 -1.38 -26.46
N ARG A 116 22.08 -2.59 -26.10
CA ARG A 116 22.84 -3.52 -25.25
C ARG A 116 22.75 -4.92 -25.83
N GLU A 117 23.90 -5.56 -26.00
CA GLU A 117 23.94 -6.97 -26.38
C GLU A 117 23.44 -7.85 -25.22
N ILE A 118 22.53 -8.76 -25.54
CA ILE A 118 21.83 -9.60 -24.57
C ILE A 118 22.08 -11.05 -24.95
N LEU A 119 22.42 -11.89 -23.98
CA LEU A 119 22.45 -13.33 -24.19
C LEU A 119 21.03 -13.88 -24.07
N PHE A 120 20.29 -13.80 -25.18
CA PHE A 120 18.87 -14.20 -25.26
C PHE A 120 18.61 -15.62 -24.75
N GLY A 121 19.56 -16.56 -24.91
CA GLY A 121 19.41 -17.92 -24.39
C GLY A 121 19.19 -17.95 -22.88
N TYR A 122 20.02 -17.24 -22.11
CA TYR A 122 19.85 -17.14 -20.66
C TYR A 122 18.57 -16.39 -20.29
N ALA A 123 18.26 -15.30 -20.99
CA ALA A 123 17.05 -14.51 -20.78
C ALA A 123 15.77 -15.35 -20.98
N ILE A 124 15.68 -16.08 -22.09
CA ILE A 124 14.52 -16.93 -22.40
C ILE A 124 14.35 -18.05 -21.37
N ILE A 125 15.44 -18.72 -20.97
CA ILE A 125 15.39 -19.81 -19.99
C ILE A 125 14.83 -19.30 -18.66
N ILE A 126 15.36 -18.19 -18.13
CA ILE A 126 14.86 -17.67 -16.85
C ILE A 126 13.42 -17.18 -16.96
N THR A 127 13.06 -16.49 -18.05
CA THR A 127 11.69 -16.02 -18.23
C THR A 127 10.68 -17.17 -18.31
N LEU A 128 11.03 -18.28 -18.98
CA LEU A 128 10.19 -19.49 -18.99
C LEU A 128 10.02 -20.08 -17.59
N ILE A 129 11.11 -20.18 -16.82
CA ILE A 129 11.08 -20.66 -15.44
C ILE A 129 10.17 -19.76 -14.57
N SER A 130 10.34 -18.43 -14.68
CA SER A 130 9.51 -17.45 -13.98
C SER A 130 8.03 -17.63 -14.30
N ILE A 131 7.65 -17.70 -15.59
CA ILE A 131 6.25 -17.90 -16.01
C ILE A 131 5.66 -19.17 -15.40
N VAL A 132 6.40 -20.28 -15.44
CA VAL A 132 5.93 -21.56 -14.88
C VAL A 132 5.67 -21.42 -13.38
N ILE A 133 6.59 -20.80 -12.64
CA ILE A 133 6.46 -20.63 -11.18
C ILE A 133 5.32 -19.65 -10.86
N GLU A 134 5.25 -18.52 -11.55
CA GLU A 134 4.25 -17.47 -11.37
C GLU A 134 2.84 -17.99 -11.63
N LEU A 135 2.62 -18.71 -12.74
CA LEU A 135 1.33 -19.33 -13.03
C LEU A 135 1.01 -20.44 -12.02
N SER A 136 1.98 -21.28 -11.67
CA SER A 136 1.78 -22.37 -10.70
C SER A 136 1.33 -21.82 -9.35
N LEU A 137 2.00 -20.79 -8.83
CA LEU A 137 1.65 -20.13 -7.57
C LEU A 137 0.32 -19.38 -7.68
N GLY A 138 0.12 -18.59 -8.74
CA GLY A 138 -1.12 -17.85 -8.97
C GLY A 138 -2.35 -18.77 -8.99
N PHE A 139 -2.29 -19.88 -9.73
CA PHE A 139 -3.38 -20.85 -9.75
C PHE A 139 -3.53 -21.64 -8.44
N TYR A 140 -2.42 -22.01 -7.80
CA TYR A 140 -2.45 -22.72 -6.52
C TYR A 140 -3.12 -21.87 -5.42
N ILE A 141 -2.70 -20.61 -5.28
CA ILE A 141 -3.25 -19.66 -4.31
C ILE A 141 -4.71 -19.37 -4.64
N LYS A 142 -5.04 -19.10 -5.91
CA LYS A 142 -6.43 -18.90 -6.36
C LYS A 142 -7.32 -20.09 -6.02
N LYS A 143 -6.83 -21.32 -6.22
CA LYS A 143 -7.57 -22.55 -5.90
C LYS A 143 -7.77 -22.72 -4.40
N ALA A 144 -6.72 -22.50 -3.60
CA ALA A 144 -6.81 -22.56 -2.14
C ALA A 144 -7.76 -21.48 -1.58
N ASN A 145 -7.76 -20.30 -2.20
CA ASN A 145 -8.57 -19.18 -1.76
C ASN A 145 -10.08 -19.39 -1.97
N LYS A 146 -10.50 -20.29 -2.87
CA LYS A 146 -11.92 -20.69 -2.97
C LYS A 146 -12.48 -21.26 -1.66
N THR A 147 -11.63 -21.85 -0.82
CA THR A 147 -12.03 -22.40 0.48
C THR A 147 -11.78 -21.44 1.64
N ILE A 148 -10.78 -20.56 1.53
CA ILE A 148 -10.37 -19.64 2.60
C ILE A 148 -11.18 -18.33 2.55
N ASN A 149 -11.57 -17.89 1.35
CA ASN A 149 -12.31 -16.66 1.10
C ASN A 149 -11.63 -15.39 1.66
N SER A 150 -10.31 -15.28 1.45
CA SER A 150 -9.50 -14.11 1.86
C SER A 150 -9.34 -13.13 0.70
N GLU A 151 -9.53 -11.84 1.00
CA GLU A 151 -9.27 -10.76 0.05
C GLU A 151 -7.76 -10.62 -0.23
N PHE A 152 -6.90 -10.80 0.77
CA PHE A 152 -5.45 -10.75 0.60
C PHE A 152 -4.94 -11.82 -0.35
N LEU A 153 -5.44 -13.06 -0.24
CA LEU A 153 -5.09 -14.14 -1.17
C LEU A 153 -5.65 -13.89 -2.58
N THR A 154 -6.77 -13.16 -2.70
CA THR A 154 -7.31 -12.74 -4.00
C THR A 154 -6.34 -11.78 -4.67
N LEU A 155 -5.93 -10.73 -3.96
CA LEU A 155 -4.97 -9.74 -4.44
C LEU A 155 -3.62 -10.38 -4.79
N ASP A 156 -3.11 -11.26 -3.94
CA ASP A 156 -1.84 -11.99 -4.16
C ASP A 156 -1.92 -12.86 -5.42
N SER A 157 -3.01 -13.62 -5.61
CA SER A 157 -3.19 -14.42 -6.83
C SER A 157 -3.31 -13.59 -8.11
N ILE A 158 -3.91 -12.39 -8.03
CA ILE A 158 -3.99 -11.45 -9.15
C ILE A 158 -2.59 -10.90 -9.44
N SER A 159 -1.81 -10.57 -8.42
CA SER A 159 -0.42 -10.11 -8.56
C SER A 159 0.42 -11.12 -9.32
N TRP A 160 0.39 -12.40 -8.92
CA TRP A 160 1.09 -13.48 -9.64
C TRP A 160 0.69 -13.62 -11.11
N LEU A 161 -0.59 -13.42 -11.44
CA LEU A 161 -1.07 -13.46 -12.82
C LEU A 161 -0.62 -12.23 -13.62
N ILE A 162 -0.51 -11.06 -12.99
CA ILE A 162 0.06 -9.86 -13.62
C ILE A 162 1.54 -10.08 -13.90
N SER A 163 2.31 -10.60 -12.94
CA SER A 163 3.74 -10.94 -13.13
C SER A 163 3.91 -11.95 -14.26
N ALA A 164 3.12 -13.02 -14.29
CA ALA A 164 3.13 -13.99 -15.38
C ALA A 164 2.85 -13.36 -16.75
N SER A 165 1.94 -12.38 -16.79
CA SER A 165 1.60 -11.66 -18.03
C SER A 165 2.75 -10.77 -18.50
N MET A 166 3.44 -10.09 -17.58
CA MET A 166 4.64 -9.30 -17.87
C MET A 166 5.77 -10.20 -18.38
N SER A 167 6.06 -11.30 -17.68
CA SER A 167 7.04 -12.31 -18.08
C SER A 167 6.73 -12.90 -19.46
N PHE A 168 5.45 -13.13 -19.78
CA PHE A 168 5.05 -13.57 -21.12
C PHE A 168 5.37 -12.52 -22.20
N GLY A 169 5.16 -11.24 -21.90
CA GLY A 169 5.59 -10.13 -22.76
C GLY A 169 7.11 -10.13 -23.00
N TYR A 170 7.90 -10.35 -21.94
CA TYR A 170 9.35 -10.48 -22.05
C TYR A 170 9.74 -11.68 -22.92
N LEU A 171 9.09 -12.83 -22.74
CA LEU A 171 9.35 -14.03 -23.52
C LEU A 171 9.12 -13.80 -25.01
N ILE A 172 8.02 -13.12 -25.38
CA ILE A 172 7.74 -12.78 -26.79
C ILE A 172 8.85 -11.89 -27.34
N ALA A 173 9.25 -10.85 -26.61
CA ALA A 173 10.24 -9.89 -27.08
C ALA A 173 11.65 -10.50 -27.18
N PHE A 174 12.07 -11.29 -26.18
CA PHE A 174 13.34 -12.01 -26.22
C PHE A 174 13.34 -13.13 -27.26
N GLY A 175 12.22 -13.83 -27.44
CA GLY A 175 12.05 -14.82 -28.50
C GLY A 175 12.19 -14.18 -29.89
N PHE A 176 11.55 -13.03 -30.11
CA PHE A 176 11.73 -12.24 -31.33
C PHE A 176 13.21 -11.86 -31.54
N GLY A 177 13.89 -11.37 -30.49
CA GLY A 177 15.30 -11.04 -30.56
C GLY A 177 16.22 -12.21 -30.92
N TYR A 178 15.96 -13.37 -30.31
CA TYR A 178 16.70 -14.60 -30.61
C TYR A 178 16.58 -15.01 -32.08
N PHE A 179 15.38 -14.97 -32.66
CA PHE A 179 15.19 -15.28 -34.09
C PHE A 179 15.74 -14.19 -35.01
N ALA A 180 15.67 -12.92 -34.60
CA ALA A 180 16.16 -11.79 -35.39
C ALA A 180 17.70 -11.77 -35.52
N MET A 181 18.42 -12.34 -34.55
CA MET A 181 19.90 -12.33 -34.48
C MET A 181 20.59 -12.90 -35.73
N ASN A 182 19.98 -13.88 -36.40
CA ASN A 182 20.55 -14.53 -37.61
C ASN A 182 19.89 -14.05 -38.92
N THR A 183 19.24 -12.88 -38.90
CA THR A 183 18.51 -12.34 -40.05
C THR A 183 18.95 -10.92 -40.37
N ASN A 184 18.41 -10.34 -41.43
CA ASN A 184 18.61 -8.93 -41.78
C ASN A 184 18.10 -7.95 -40.69
N LEU A 185 17.39 -8.45 -39.67
CA LEU A 185 16.89 -7.66 -38.53
C LEU A 185 17.85 -7.65 -37.33
N GLN A 186 19.08 -8.17 -37.46
CA GLN A 186 20.06 -8.21 -36.38
C GLN A 186 20.32 -6.83 -35.76
N TRP A 187 20.23 -5.75 -36.55
CA TRP A 187 20.41 -4.38 -36.06
C TRP A 187 19.42 -3.97 -34.96
N ILE A 188 18.27 -4.65 -34.82
CA ILE A 188 17.26 -4.40 -33.79
C ILE A 188 17.63 -5.07 -32.47
N THR A 189 18.41 -6.17 -32.48
CA THR A 189 18.61 -7.00 -31.29
C THR A 189 19.13 -6.25 -30.07
N PRO A 190 20.06 -5.28 -30.18
CA PRO A 190 20.55 -4.57 -29.01
C PRO A 190 19.51 -3.62 -28.38
N TYR A 191 18.47 -3.24 -29.13
CA TYR A 191 17.45 -2.30 -28.68
C TYR A 191 16.28 -2.98 -27.96
N ILE A 192 16.17 -4.30 -28.02
CA ILE A 192 15.03 -5.05 -27.49
C ILE A 192 14.90 -4.86 -25.98
N ASP A 193 15.95 -5.17 -25.21
CA ASP A 193 15.93 -5.04 -23.75
C ASP A 193 15.71 -3.59 -23.27
N PRO A 194 16.44 -2.58 -23.78
CA PRO A 194 16.16 -1.19 -23.43
C PRO A 194 14.73 -0.75 -23.76
N THR A 195 14.17 -1.19 -24.89
CA THR A 195 12.79 -0.84 -25.29
C THR A 195 11.76 -1.45 -24.33
N ILE A 196 11.93 -2.72 -23.96
CA ILE A 196 11.04 -3.37 -22.98
C ILE A 196 11.13 -2.62 -21.66
N LEU A 197 12.35 -2.33 -21.18
CA LEU A 197 12.55 -1.65 -19.91
C LEU A 197 11.92 -0.25 -19.90
N ILE A 198 12.02 0.51 -21.00
CA ILE A 198 11.35 1.81 -21.18
C ILE A 198 9.82 1.65 -21.04
N ILE A 199 9.23 0.68 -21.75
CA ILE A 199 7.78 0.46 -21.73
C ILE A 199 7.31 0.07 -20.32
N VAL A 200 7.99 -0.88 -19.69
CA VAL A 200 7.67 -1.39 -18.35
C VAL A 200 7.75 -0.27 -17.31
N THR A 201 8.84 0.50 -17.32
CA THR A 201 9.02 1.57 -16.33
C THR A 201 8.00 2.69 -16.49
N ILE A 202 7.62 3.06 -17.73
CA ILE A 202 6.52 4.01 -17.97
C ILE A 202 5.19 3.50 -17.40
N LEU A 203 4.90 2.20 -17.54
CA LEU A 203 3.67 1.60 -17.01
C LEU A 203 3.65 1.52 -15.48
N VAL A 204 4.80 1.25 -14.87
CA VAL A 204 4.91 0.97 -13.42
C VAL A 204 5.08 2.25 -12.58
N ILE A 205 5.79 3.27 -13.07
CA ILE A 205 6.01 4.55 -12.33
C ILE A 205 4.70 5.18 -11.80
N PRO A 206 3.59 5.25 -12.58
CA PRO A 206 2.36 5.88 -12.11
C PRO A 206 1.63 5.10 -11.02
N MET A 207 1.85 3.79 -10.90
CA MET A 207 1.10 2.91 -10.00
C MET A 207 1.18 3.36 -8.53
N PRO A 208 2.37 3.57 -7.93
CA PRO A 208 2.49 4.01 -6.53
C PRO A 208 2.22 5.51 -6.29
N LEU A 209 2.06 6.36 -7.32
CA LEU A 209 1.93 7.82 -7.12
C LEU A 209 0.73 8.19 -6.24
N LYS A 210 -0.41 7.53 -6.44
CA LYS A 210 -1.61 7.75 -5.62
C LYS A 210 -1.36 7.31 -4.18
N THR A 211 -0.68 6.19 -3.98
CA THR A 211 -0.31 5.67 -2.65
C THR A 211 0.61 6.63 -1.93
N VAL A 212 1.66 7.15 -2.58
CA VAL A 212 2.57 8.14 -2.00
C VAL A 212 1.84 9.43 -1.67
N LYS A 213 1.01 9.95 -2.58
CA LYS A 213 0.23 11.17 -2.34
C LYS A 213 -0.69 11.00 -1.13
N LYS A 214 -1.38 9.87 -1.02
CA LYS A 214 -2.25 9.55 0.12
C LYS A 214 -1.45 9.41 1.41
N ALA A 215 -0.34 8.68 1.39
CA ALA A 215 0.55 8.51 2.53
C ALA A 215 1.08 9.86 3.06
N LEU A 216 1.54 10.75 2.17
CA LEU A 216 1.99 12.09 2.54
C LEU A 216 0.85 12.94 3.13
N ALA A 217 -0.35 12.87 2.54
CA ALA A 217 -1.52 13.55 3.07
C ALA A 217 -1.88 13.06 4.47
N ASP A 218 -1.83 11.75 4.71
CA ASP A 218 -2.12 11.15 6.01
C ASP A 218 -1.01 11.49 7.04
N ILE A 219 0.26 11.55 6.65
CA ILE A 219 1.38 11.98 7.52
C ILE A 219 1.27 13.46 7.91
N LEU A 220 0.86 14.30 6.97
CA LEU A 220 0.69 15.75 7.18
C LEU A 220 -0.66 16.12 7.80
N LEU A 221 -1.46 15.12 8.22
CA LEU A 221 -2.79 15.30 8.82
C LEU A 221 -3.74 16.13 7.93
N VAL A 222 -3.62 15.99 6.61
CA VAL A 222 -4.45 16.73 5.65
C VAL A 222 -5.91 16.30 5.84
N THR A 223 -6.79 17.27 6.06
CA THR A 223 -8.20 17.02 6.32
C THR A 223 -8.88 16.32 5.12
N PRO A 224 -9.45 15.12 5.33
CA PRO A 224 -10.27 14.45 4.32
C PRO A 224 -11.61 15.18 4.15
N SER A 225 -11.85 15.75 2.96
CA SER A 225 -13.02 16.59 2.68
C SER A 225 -14.36 15.89 2.88
N GLU A 226 -14.49 14.63 2.46
CA GLU A 226 -15.71 13.84 2.62
C GLU A 226 -16.04 13.58 4.10
N LEU A 227 -15.05 13.15 4.88
CA LEU A 227 -15.22 12.90 6.31
C LEU A 227 -15.52 14.20 7.05
N LYS A 228 -14.79 15.29 6.73
CA LYS A 228 -15.06 16.62 7.30
C LYS A 228 -16.48 17.09 7.00
N SER A 229 -16.97 16.94 5.76
CA SER A 229 -18.34 17.30 5.40
C SER A 229 -19.39 16.47 6.15
N HIS A 230 -19.13 15.17 6.36
CA HIS A 230 -20.00 14.32 7.16
C HIS A 230 -20.04 14.77 8.63
N VAL A 231 -18.87 15.00 9.23
CA VAL A 231 -18.74 15.48 10.62
C VAL A 231 -19.45 16.84 10.80
N ASP A 232 -19.25 17.77 9.87
CA ASP A 232 -19.87 19.09 9.92
C ASP A 232 -21.40 19.01 9.83
N LYS A 233 -21.94 18.09 9.03
CA LYS A 233 -23.40 17.87 8.95
C LYS A 233 -23.96 17.35 10.27
N VAL A 234 -23.32 16.35 10.86
CA VAL A 234 -23.74 15.79 12.16
C VAL A 234 -23.65 16.86 13.25
N ALA A 235 -22.52 17.55 13.36
CA ALA A 235 -22.34 18.61 14.35
C ALA A 235 -23.34 19.75 14.18
N GLN A 236 -23.61 20.19 12.94
CA GLN A 236 -24.60 21.23 12.67
C GLN A 236 -26.03 20.80 13.07
N ASN A 237 -26.39 19.54 12.84
CA ASN A 237 -27.69 19.01 13.27
C ASN A 237 -27.82 19.03 14.80
N ILE A 238 -26.76 18.64 15.52
CA ILE A 238 -26.72 18.67 16.99
C ILE A 238 -26.81 20.11 17.52
N VAL A 239 -26.11 21.06 16.89
CA VAL A 239 -26.24 22.49 17.21
C VAL A 239 -27.68 22.95 17.08
N ASN A 240 -28.34 22.64 15.97
CA ASN A 240 -29.72 23.05 15.71
C ASN A 240 -30.73 22.36 16.66
N LYS A 241 -30.53 21.08 16.95
CA LYS A 241 -31.42 20.26 17.78
C LYS A 241 -31.40 20.70 19.24
N TYR A 242 -30.23 21.00 19.78
CA TYR A 242 -30.04 21.29 21.21
C TYR A 242 -29.86 22.77 21.53
N GLY A 243 -29.69 23.63 20.52
CA GLY A 243 -29.56 25.08 20.70
C GLY A 243 -28.18 25.52 21.20
N PHE A 244 -27.12 24.84 20.74
CA PHE A 244 -25.74 25.31 20.96
C PHE A 244 -25.48 26.60 20.16
N ASN A 245 -24.50 27.40 20.56
CA ASN A 245 -24.15 28.62 19.84
C ASN A 245 -23.49 28.31 18.48
N SER A 246 -22.55 27.37 18.48
CA SER A 246 -21.78 26.96 17.31
C SER A 246 -20.97 25.69 17.61
N PHE A 247 -20.24 25.19 16.61
CA PHE A 247 -19.27 24.13 16.78
C PHE A 247 -17.94 24.43 16.07
N ARG A 248 -16.89 23.69 16.47
CA ARG A 248 -15.63 23.54 15.74
C ARG A 248 -15.31 22.06 15.63
N ALA A 249 -14.79 21.67 14.47
CA ALA A 249 -14.52 20.28 14.17
C ALA A 249 -13.15 20.16 13.48
N TYR A 250 -12.22 19.50 14.13
CA TYR A 250 -10.92 19.13 13.57
C TYR A 250 -10.98 17.66 13.17
N VAL A 251 -10.59 17.39 11.93
CA VAL A 251 -10.68 16.05 11.34
C VAL A 251 -9.39 15.75 10.62
N ALA A 252 -8.77 14.63 10.98
CA ALA A 252 -7.60 14.09 10.33
C ALA A 252 -7.76 12.60 10.07
N ARG A 253 -7.00 12.09 9.11
CA ARG A 253 -6.87 10.66 8.84
C ARG A 253 -5.41 10.27 8.90
N VAL A 254 -5.11 9.19 9.61
CA VAL A 254 -3.77 8.64 9.76
C VAL A 254 -3.81 7.14 9.46
N GLY A 255 -3.44 6.76 8.23
CA GLY A 255 -3.61 5.38 7.76
C GLY A 255 -5.09 5.00 7.74
N ARG A 256 -5.44 3.93 8.46
CA ARG A 256 -6.84 3.54 8.71
C ARG A 256 -7.54 4.34 9.83
N GLY A 257 -6.77 4.96 10.73
CA GLY A 257 -7.30 5.69 11.88
C GLY A 257 -7.98 7.01 11.47
N ARG A 258 -9.16 7.28 12.02
CA ARG A 258 -9.91 8.54 11.84
C ARG A 258 -9.88 9.31 13.14
N GLN A 259 -9.32 10.52 13.13
CA GLN A 259 -9.24 11.38 14.30
C GLN A 259 -10.24 12.53 14.14
N ILE A 260 -11.15 12.64 15.10
CA ILE A 260 -12.21 13.66 15.13
C ILE A 260 -12.17 14.33 16.50
N GLU A 261 -11.94 15.64 16.50
CA GLU A 261 -12.11 16.48 17.68
C GLU A 261 -13.25 17.46 17.43
N LEU A 262 -14.27 17.39 18.28
CA LEU A 262 -15.47 18.20 18.20
C LEU A 262 -15.61 19.07 19.45
N TYR A 263 -15.77 20.36 19.22
CA TYR A 263 -16.02 21.35 20.25
C TYR A 263 -17.39 21.95 20.02
N PHE A 264 -18.29 21.81 20.98
CA PHE A 264 -19.60 22.46 20.98
C PHE A 264 -19.59 23.65 21.95
N ILE A 265 -19.96 24.81 21.43
CA ILE A 265 -20.01 26.05 22.21
C ILE A 265 -21.39 26.17 22.86
N VAL A 266 -21.41 26.06 24.18
CA VAL A 266 -22.62 26.07 25.01
C VAL A 266 -22.98 27.50 25.42
N PRO A 267 -24.27 27.89 25.37
CA PRO A 267 -24.69 29.19 25.87
C PRO A 267 -24.34 29.38 27.35
N LYS A 268 -23.70 30.50 27.71
CA LYS A 268 -23.37 30.85 29.10
C LYS A 268 -24.59 31.01 30.01
N SER A 269 -25.78 31.22 29.43
CA SER A 269 -27.04 31.38 30.15
C SER A 269 -27.66 30.06 30.60
N TRP A 270 -27.15 28.91 30.14
CA TRP A 270 -27.72 27.62 30.51
C TRP A 270 -27.46 27.29 31.99
N PRO A 271 -28.43 26.64 32.66
CA PRO A 271 -28.20 26.12 33.99
C PRO A 271 -27.17 24.99 33.96
N PRO A 272 -26.47 24.73 35.09
CA PRO A 272 -25.64 23.55 35.23
C PRO A 272 -26.44 22.27 34.96
N LYS A 273 -25.85 21.37 34.18
CA LYS A 273 -26.37 20.01 33.92
C LYS A 273 -25.48 18.97 34.58
N LYS A 274 -26.05 17.80 34.84
CA LYS A 274 -25.28 16.66 35.36
C LYS A 274 -24.32 16.13 34.27
N LEU A 275 -23.20 15.54 34.68
CA LEU A 275 -22.22 15.01 33.73
C LEU A 275 -22.81 13.89 32.87
N GLU A 276 -23.67 13.06 33.46
CA GLU A 276 -24.36 11.97 32.78
C GLU A 276 -25.25 12.46 31.63
N GLU A 277 -25.80 13.68 31.72
CA GLU A 277 -26.58 14.28 30.63
C GLU A 277 -25.68 14.70 29.46
N TRP A 278 -24.45 15.15 29.75
CA TRP A 278 -23.46 15.42 28.71
C TRP A 278 -22.95 14.13 28.07
N ASP A 279 -22.77 13.08 28.86
CA ASP A 279 -22.33 11.77 28.36
C ASP A 279 -23.38 11.14 27.44
N LEU A 280 -24.67 11.23 27.77
CA LEU A 280 -25.75 10.78 26.88
C LEU A 280 -25.73 11.51 25.52
N LEU A 281 -25.36 12.79 25.52
CA LEU A 281 -25.20 13.54 24.28
C LEU A 281 -23.95 13.11 23.51
N ARG A 282 -22.84 12.80 24.19
CA ARG A 282 -21.65 12.22 23.55
C ARG A 282 -21.98 10.89 22.88
N ASP A 283 -22.71 10.01 23.57
CA ASP A 283 -23.14 8.71 23.04
C ASP A 283 -24.01 8.86 21.78
N GLU A 284 -24.88 9.87 21.75
CA GLU A 284 -25.70 10.18 20.57
C GLU A 284 -24.84 10.63 19.38
N ILE A 285 -23.93 11.58 19.62
CA ILE A 285 -23.01 12.11 18.59
C ILE A 285 -22.10 11.00 18.06
N GLU A 286 -21.52 10.19 18.96
CA GLU A 286 -20.69 9.03 18.59
C GLU A 286 -21.47 8.06 17.71
N LYS A 287 -22.74 7.79 18.04
CA LYS A 287 -23.61 6.93 17.24
C LYS A 287 -23.85 7.48 15.84
N GLU A 288 -24.02 8.79 15.68
CA GLU A 288 -24.19 9.43 14.38
C GLU A 288 -22.90 9.46 13.54
N LEU A 289 -21.72 9.49 14.17
CA LEU A 289 -20.41 9.55 13.51
C LEU A 289 -19.79 8.18 13.18
N GLY A 290 -20.34 7.10 13.75
CA GLY A 290 -19.94 5.72 13.46
C GLY A 290 -19.35 4.98 14.65
N LYS A 291 -20.15 4.83 15.72
CA LYS A 291 -19.84 4.12 16.98
C LYS A 291 -19.19 2.73 16.87
N GLU A 292 -19.40 2.04 15.75
CA GLU A 292 -18.91 0.66 15.58
C GLU A 292 -17.52 0.58 14.92
N ASP A 293 -16.90 1.70 14.54
CA ASP A 293 -15.57 1.67 13.95
C ASP A 293 -14.47 1.62 15.03
N PRO A 294 -13.73 0.49 15.18
CA PRO A 294 -12.61 0.41 16.12
C PRO A 294 -11.46 1.36 15.77
N ASP A 295 -11.45 1.93 14.57
CA ASP A 295 -10.42 2.83 14.07
C ASP A 295 -10.78 4.31 14.26
N LEU A 296 -11.92 4.61 14.90
CA LEU A 296 -12.37 5.98 15.21
C LEU A 296 -11.82 6.46 16.57
N TRP A 297 -10.99 7.50 16.52
CA TRP A 297 -10.60 8.29 17.69
C TRP A 297 -11.45 9.56 17.76
N LEU A 298 -12.36 9.61 18.74
CA LEU A 298 -13.32 10.70 18.89
C LEU A 298 -13.13 11.42 20.23
N THR A 299 -12.97 12.74 20.17
CA THR A 299 -12.97 13.62 21.34
C THR A 299 -14.09 14.64 21.20
N ILE A 300 -14.98 14.71 22.20
CA ILE A 300 -16.10 15.67 22.23
C ILE A 300 -16.00 16.53 23.48
N VAL A 301 -15.83 17.83 23.26
CA VAL A 301 -15.70 18.85 24.29
C VAL A 301 -16.93 19.77 24.24
N PHE A 302 -17.51 20.03 25.41
CA PHE A 302 -18.52 21.06 25.59
C PHE A 302 -17.90 22.19 26.40
N THR A 303 -17.93 23.41 25.87
CA THR A 303 -17.33 24.58 26.52
C THR A 303 -18.22 25.80 26.35
N THR A 304 -18.21 26.70 27.34
CA THR A 304 -18.87 28.02 27.21
C THR A 304 -17.92 29.10 26.71
N ASP A 305 -16.64 28.75 26.59
CA ASP A 305 -15.56 29.64 26.20
C ASP A 305 -15.02 29.23 24.82
N PHE A 306 -15.04 30.20 23.92
CA PHE A 306 -14.73 30.03 22.52
C PHE A 306 -13.22 29.81 22.29
N GLU A 307 -12.36 30.33 23.16
CA GLU A 307 -10.90 30.20 23.04
C GLU A 307 -10.43 28.74 23.12
N TRP A 308 -11.18 27.87 23.81
CA TRP A 308 -10.87 26.44 23.87
C TRP A 308 -11.16 25.68 22.56
N ALA A 309 -11.82 26.31 21.59
CA ALA A 309 -12.19 25.70 20.32
C ALA A 309 -11.38 26.24 19.13
N GLU A 310 -10.50 27.22 19.35
CA GLU A 310 -9.57 27.78 18.36
C GLU A 310 -8.20 27.07 18.33
#